data_AF-A0A955DAP7-F1
#
_entry.id   AF-A0A955DAP7-F1
#
_cell.length_a   1.000
_cell.length_b   1.000
_cell.length_c   1.000
_cell.angle_alpha   90.00
_cell.angle_beta   90.00
_cell.angle_gamma   90.00
#
_symmetry.space_group_name_H-M   'P 1'
#
loop_
_entity.id
_entity.type
_entity.pdbx_description
1 polymer ?
#
loop_
_entity_poly.entity_id
_entity_poly.type
_entity_poly.pdbx_seq_one_letter_code
_entity_poly.pdbx_strand_id
1 'polypeptide(L)'
;VPRSVLLAEIVTRMPARVTLLEVNLESRRIRATIPPPTNNPAQGRSGGSVRSLRGGATAGRGGRGQPEAPARPRIEPPRFESTLTLVGVASANNDIADFLQELKRCPLLEEVDLQYIQATVIDTTERRKFEIHARLRPDADATLVAMAQPTRLNGLPTPAEMRDMVGGAGGVAPTPPTGGIPTPAPAPAQAQGPGAAESEGAPDQGNKPASVPDVPESPAAPGGGMR
;
A
#
# COMPACT_ATOMS: atom_id res chain seq x y z
N VAL A 1 -3.12 -7.27 -2.79
CA VAL A 1 -2.51 -7.69 -1.50
C VAL A 1 -3.34 -7.14 -0.33
N PRO A 2 -3.75 -7.95 0.66
CA PRO A 2 -4.42 -7.47 1.87
C PRO A 2 -3.51 -6.59 2.73
N ARG A 3 -4.05 -5.53 3.35
CA ARG A 3 -3.28 -4.58 4.17
C ARG A 3 -2.63 -5.25 5.40
N SER A 4 -3.31 -6.21 6.03
CA SER A 4 -2.78 -6.96 7.18
C SER A 4 -1.51 -7.76 6.84
N VAL A 5 -1.51 -8.43 5.68
CA VAL A 5 -0.36 -9.21 5.20
C VAL A 5 0.82 -8.30 4.89
N LEU A 6 0.56 -7.16 4.24
CA LEU A 6 1.58 -6.16 3.95
C LEU A 6 2.26 -5.65 5.24
N LEU A 7 1.46 -5.28 6.24
CA LEU A 7 1.97 -4.79 7.52
C LEU A 7 2.76 -5.87 8.26
N ALA A 8 2.26 -7.11 8.28
CA ALA A 8 2.95 -8.22 8.93
C ALA A 8 4.36 -8.42 8.36
N GLU A 9 4.51 -8.34 7.03
CA GLU A 9 5.82 -8.44 6.39
C GLU A 9 6.76 -7.30 6.73
N ILE A 10 6.26 -6.07 6.67
CA ILE A 10 7.07 -4.88 6.98
C ILE A 10 7.58 -4.97 8.42
N VAL A 11 6.73 -5.39 9.35
CA VAL A 11 7.09 -5.55 10.77
C VAL A 11 8.05 -6.72 10.98
N THR A 12 7.86 -7.85 10.30
CA THR A 12 8.74 -9.03 10.43
C THR A 12 10.16 -8.73 9.95
N ARG A 13 10.30 -7.81 9.00
CA ARG A 13 11.57 -7.34 8.43
C ARG A 13 12.18 -6.15 9.17
N MET A 14 11.53 -5.66 10.22
CA MET A 14 11.98 -4.49 10.96
C MET A 14 13.19 -4.82 11.84
N PRO A 15 14.31 -4.08 11.72
CA PRO A 15 15.42 -4.21 12.66
C PRO A 15 15.01 -3.78 14.06
N ALA A 16 15.58 -4.42 15.10
CA ALA A 16 15.21 -4.18 16.49
C ALA A 16 15.38 -2.72 16.98
N ARG A 17 16.17 -1.90 16.27
CA ARG A 17 16.46 -0.50 16.61
C ARG A 17 15.73 0.53 15.74
N VAL A 18 14.77 0.06 14.94
CA VAL A 18 13.89 0.89 14.11
C VAL A 18 12.49 0.84 14.69
N THR A 19 11.79 1.97 14.66
CA THR A 19 10.37 2.06 15.04
C THR A 19 9.61 2.79 13.95
N LEU A 20 8.51 2.21 13.49
CA LEU A 20 7.60 2.89 12.57
C LEU A 20 6.63 3.76 13.36
N LEU A 21 6.46 4.99 12.90
CA LEU A 21 5.50 5.95 13.43
C LEU A 21 4.22 5.95 12.59
N GLU A 22 4.37 5.98 11.27
CA GLU A 22 3.24 6.07 10.34
C GLU A 22 3.43 5.15 9.14
N VAL A 23 2.32 4.58 8.67
CA VAL A 23 2.25 3.76 7.46
C VAL A 23 1.06 4.21 6.63
N ASN A 24 1.34 4.90 5.52
CA ASN A 24 0.34 5.39 4.59
C ASN A 24 0.34 4.52 3.32
N LEU A 25 -0.84 4.13 2.86
CA LEU A 25 -1.03 3.34 1.65
C LEU A 25 -2.09 4.02 0.79
N GLU A 26 -1.65 4.58 -0.32
CA GLU A 26 -2.51 5.24 -1.29
C GLU A 26 -2.72 4.32 -2.49
N SER A 27 -3.95 4.25 -3.00
CA SER A 27 -4.27 3.42 -4.18
C SER A 27 -4.96 4.26 -5.24
N ARG A 28 -4.45 4.21 -6.46
CA ARG A 28 -4.96 4.95 -7.62
C ARG A 28 -5.32 3.97 -8.74
N ARG A 29 -6.52 4.12 -9.29
CA ARG A 29 -6.96 3.35 -10.46
C ARG A 29 -6.36 3.95 -11.73
N ILE A 30 -5.53 3.18 -12.44
CA ILE A 30 -5.02 3.53 -13.76
C ILE A 30 -6.08 3.15 -14.80
N ARG A 31 -6.53 4.12 -15.59
CA ARG A 31 -7.34 3.85 -16.78
C ARG A 31 -6.39 3.40 -17.88
N ALA A 32 -6.60 2.22 -18.45
CA ALA A 32 -5.88 1.80 -19.64
C ALA A 32 -6.23 2.77 -20.78
N THR A 33 -5.32 3.67 -21.13
CA THR A 33 -5.44 4.48 -22.34
C THR A 33 -5.27 3.52 -23.51
N ILE A 34 -6.37 3.26 -24.22
CA ILE A 34 -6.34 2.52 -25.48
C ILE A 34 -5.36 3.26 -26.41
N PRO A 35 -4.26 2.64 -26.86
CA PRO A 35 -3.40 3.29 -27.84
C PRO A 35 -4.23 3.62 -29.09
N PRO A 36 -4.19 4.87 -29.60
CA PRO A 36 -4.94 5.23 -30.79
C PRO A 36 -4.51 4.32 -31.95
N PRO A 37 -5.45 3.83 -32.78
CA PRO A 37 -5.10 3.01 -33.92
C PRO A 37 -4.09 3.78 -34.78
N THR A 38 -2.93 3.17 -34.99
CA THR A 38 -1.86 3.69 -35.86
C THR A 38 -2.39 3.75 -37.29
N ASN A 39 -3.04 4.85 -37.65
CA ASN A 39 -3.30 5.19 -39.04
C ASN A 39 -1.96 5.61 -39.64
N ASN A 40 -1.30 4.67 -40.29
CA ASN A 40 -0.09 4.87 -41.06
C ASN A 40 -0.43 5.75 -42.29
N PRO A 41 0.02 7.01 -42.41
CA PRO A 41 -0.26 7.82 -43.58
C PRO A 41 0.90 7.63 -44.56
N ALA A 42 0.86 6.53 -45.32
CA ALA A 42 1.71 6.34 -46.48
C ALA A 42 0.83 6.15 -47.73
N GLN A 43 0.68 7.27 -48.46
CA GLN A 43 0.67 7.29 -49.92
C GLN A 43 -0.61 6.86 -50.66
N GLY A 44 -1.40 7.85 -51.09
CA GLY A 44 -2.41 7.66 -52.12
C GLY A 44 -3.18 8.93 -52.43
N ARG A 45 -3.01 9.45 -53.64
CA ARG A 45 -3.45 10.77 -54.10
C ARG A 45 -4.97 10.91 -54.27
N SER A 46 -5.37 12.17 -54.35
CA SER A 46 -6.44 12.77 -55.16
C SER A 46 -7.90 12.64 -54.71
N GLY A 47 -8.58 13.80 -54.72
CA GLY A 47 -10.00 13.87 -55.06
C GLY A 47 -10.84 14.65 -54.08
N GLY A 48 -10.91 15.97 -54.25
CA GLY A 48 -12.02 16.75 -53.71
C GLY A 48 -13.35 16.41 -54.39
N SER A 49 -14.40 16.93 -53.78
CA SER A 49 -15.76 17.12 -54.30
C SER A 49 -16.78 15.99 -54.11
N VAL A 50 -17.82 16.40 -53.40
CA VAL A 50 -19.16 15.82 -53.19
C VAL A 50 -19.91 15.61 -54.53
N ARG A 51 -20.99 14.79 -54.49
CA ARG A 51 -22.13 14.51 -55.42
C ARG A 51 -22.06 13.12 -56.10
N SER A 52 -23.10 12.28 -56.16
CA SER A 52 -24.57 12.51 -56.13
C SER A 52 -25.34 11.26 -55.66
N LEU A 53 -26.57 11.51 -55.17
CA LEU A 53 -27.66 10.53 -55.03
C LEU A 53 -28.30 10.20 -56.39
N ARG A 54 -28.73 8.93 -56.54
CA ARG A 54 -29.61 8.30 -57.55
C ARG A 54 -28.97 7.45 -58.66
N GLY A 55 -29.30 6.16 -58.63
CA GLY A 55 -29.76 5.41 -59.80
C GLY A 55 -28.87 4.26 -60.28
N GLY A 56 -29.45 3.06 -60.38
CA GLY A 56 -29.01 2.04 -61.34
C GLY A 56 -28.57 0.70 -60.75
N ALA A 57 -29.46 -0.28 -60.76
CA ALA A 57 -29.13 -1.69 -60.60
C ALA A 57 -28.44 -2.22 -61.87
N THR A 58 -27.35 -2.98 -61.72
CA THR A 58 -27.12 -4.30 -62.35
C THR A 58 -25.75 -4.89 -61.97
N ALA A 59 -25.80 -6.10 -61.44
CA ALA A 59 -24.83 -7.21 -61.46
C ALA A 59 -23.34 -6.96 -61.80
N GLY A 60 -22.49 -7.20 -60.80
CA GLY A 60 -21.07 -7.54 -60.97
C GLY A 60 -20.68 -8.65 -59.99
N ARG A 61 -20.56 -9.88 -60.51
CA ARG A 61 -20.18 -11.11 -59.80
C ARG A 61 -18.67 -11.12 -59.57
N GLY A 62 -18.22 -11.20 -58.32
CA GLY A 62 -16.84 -11.57 -58.00
C GLY A 62 -16.37 -11.11 -56.63
N GLY A 63 -16.02 -12.05 -55.75
CA GLY A 63 -15.26 -11.76 -54.54
C GLY A 63 -15.83 -12.41 -53.28
N ARG A 64 -15.37 -13.63 -52.99
CA ARG A 64 -15.48 -14.26 -51.68
C ARG A 64 -14.75 -13.39 -50.65
N GLY A 65 -15.31 -13.27 -49.45
CA GLY A 65 -14.61 -12.73 -48.29
C GLY A 65 -15.55 -11.88 -47.44
N GLN A 66 -16.12 -12.49 -46.42
CA GLN A 66 -17.02 -11.86 -45.47
C GLN A 66 -16.35 -10.61 -44.85
N PRO A 67 -17.09 -9.50 -44.64
CA PRO A 67 -16.60 -8.42 -43.80
C PRO A 67 -16.46 -8.94 -42.37
N GLU A 68 -15.21 -9.16 -41.95
CA GLU A 68 -14.87 -9.56 -40.60
C GLU A 68 -15.39 -8.49 -39.62
N ALA A 69 -16.24 -8.93 -38.70
CA ALA A 69 -16.93 -8.09 -37.75
C ALA A 69 -15.93 -7.21 -36.96
N PRO A 70 -16.29 -5.95 -36.61
CA PRO A 70 -15.43 -5.10 -35.81
C PRO A 70 -15.11 -5.81 -34.50
N ALA A 71 -13.82 -6.04 -34.25
CA ALA A 71 -13.32 -6.68 -33.05
C ALA A 71 -13.94 -6.00 -31.83
N ARG A 72 -14.70 -6.77 -31.04
CA ARG A 72 -15.33 -6.28 -29.81
C ARG A 72 -14.23 -5.67 -28.93
N PRO A 73 -14.37 -4.43 -28.44
CA PRO A 73 -13.35 -3.81 -27.63
C PRO A 73 -13.11 -4.69 -26.40
N ARG A 74 -11.90 -5.23 -26.29
CA ARG A 74 -11.48 -5.99 -25.11
C ARG A 74 -11.50 -5.02 -23.93
N ILE A 75 -12.47 -5.19 -23.04
CA ILE A 75 -12.55 -4.45 -21.78
C ILE A 75 -11.39 -4.97 -20.93
N GLU A 76 -10.27 -4.25 -20.90
CA GLU A 76 -9.18 -4.58 -20.00
C GLU A 76 -9.64 -4.37 -18.54
N PRO A 77 -9.25 -5.29 -17.63
CA PRO A 77 -9.57 -5.14 -16.23
C PRO A 77 -8.90 -3.87 -15.67
N PRO A 78 -9.56 -3.17 -14.74
CA PRO A 78 -8.97 -2.02 -14.08
C PRO A 78 -7.65 -2.34 -13.41
N ARG A 79 -6.59 -1.61 -13.75
CA ARG A 79 -5.30 -1.72 -13.06
C ARG A 79 -5.28 -0.72 -11.91
N PHE A 80 -4.76 -1.15 -10.78
CA PHE A 80 -4.57 -0.30 -9.60
C PHE A 80 -3.08 -0.22 -9.32
N GLU A 81 -2.64 0.99 -9.06
CA GLU A 81 -1.30 1.29 -8.60
C GLU A 81 -1.38 1.74 -7.16
N SER A 82 -0.53 1.19 -6.30
CA SER A 82 -0.54 1.55 -4.89
C SER A 82 0.84 1.99 -4.43
N THR A 83 0.88 3.12 -3.74
CA THR A 83 2.10 3.74 -3.20
C THR A 83 2.06 3.63 -1.68
N LEU A 84 3.17 3.18 -1.11
CA LEU A 84 3.38 3.01 0.32
C LEU A 84 4.38 4.05 0.80
N THR A 85 4.01 4.80 1.84
CA THR A 85 4.91 5.74 2.53
C THR A 85 5.06 5.29 3.97
N LEU A 86 6.31 5.08 4.39
CA LEU A 86 6.70 4.64 5.72
C LEU A 86 7.46 5.76 6.41
N VAL A 87 6.96 6.23 7.55
CA VAL A 87 7.66 7.19 8.40
C VAL A 87 8.06 6.50 9.68
N GLY A 88 9.33 6.60 10.05
CA GLY A 88 9.86 5.96 11.24
C GLY A 88 11.00 6.73 11.88
N VAL A 89 11.48 6.20 12.99
CA VAL A 89 12.67 6.69 13.70
C VAL A 89 13.64 5.55 13.98
N ALA A 90 14.92 5.87 13.93
CA ALA A 90 16.00 4.94 14.21
C ALA A 90 17.07 5.57 15.11
N SER A 91 17.90 4.74 15.73
CA SER A 91 19.04 5.21 16.54
C SER A 91 20.24 5.58 15.66
N ALA A 92 20.60 4.71 14.71
CA ALA A 92 21.71 4.93 13.78
C ALA A 92 21.26 5.01 12.31
N ASN A 93 22.07 5.66 11.46
CA ASN A 93 21.86 5.63 10.00
C ASN A 93 21.99 4.20 9.44
N ASN A 94 22.85 3.38 10.04
CA ASN A 94 23.05 2.00 9.63
C ASN A 94 21.78 1.18 9.79
N ASP A 95 21.04 1.39 10.90
CA ASP A 95 19.76 0.70 11.14
C ASP A 95 18.72 1.01 10.02
N ILE A 96 18.73 2.24 9.51
CA ILE A 96 17.85 2.68 8.41
C ILE A 96 18.28 2.01 7.09
N ALA A 97 19.58 1.93 6.83
CA ALA A 97 20.12 1.28 5.64
C ALA A 97 19.81 -0.22 5.63
N ASP A 98 19.95 -0.89 6.77
CA ASP A 98 19.61 -2.30 6.93
C ASP A 98 18.11 -2.53 6.70
N PHE A 99 17.26 -1.67 7.27
CA PHE A 99 15.82 -1.71 7.02
C PHE A 99 15.47 -1.52 5.54
N LEU A 100 16.12 -0.56 4.86
CA LEU A 100 15.93 -0.31 3.43
C LEU A 100 16.32 -1.54 2.59
N GLN A 101 17.41 -2.23 2.95
CA GLN A 101 17.82 -3.48 2.29
C GLN A 101 16.81 -4.61 2.50
N GLU A 102 16.28 -4.76 3.71
CA GLU A 102 15.26 -5.77 4.00
C GLU A 102 13.95 -5.50 3.27
N LEU A 103 13.55 -4.23 3.13
CA LEU A 103 12.39 -3.85 2.32
C LEU A 103 12.59 -4.15 0.83
N LYS A 104 13.79 -3.94 0.28
CA LYS A 104 14.13 -4.30 -1.10
C LYS A 104 14.10 -5.80 -1.37
N ARG A 105 14.28 -6.62 -0.32
CA ARG A 105 14.13 -8.09 -0.40
C ARG A 105 12.68 -8.55 -0.34
N CYS A 106 11.74 -7.67 -0.03
CA CYS A 106 10.32 -8.01 0.03
C CYS A 106 9.77 -8.22 -1.39
N PRO A 107 9.21 -9.41 -1.70
CA PRO A 107 8.71 -9.70 -3.04
C PRO A 107 7.44 -8.91 -3.41
N LEU A 108 6.78 -8.28 -2.43
CA LEU A 108 5.56 -7.49 -2.60
C LEU A 108 5.86 -6.04 -3.05
N LEU A 109 7.06 -5.54 -2.75
CA LEU A 109 7.43 -4.15 -2.98
C LEU A 109 8.36 -4.02 -4.19
N GLU A 110 8.25 -2.91 -4.89
CA GLU A 110 9.17 -2.44 -5.92
C GLU A 110 9.48 -0.96 -5.70
N GLU A 111 10.53 -0.46 -6.35
CA GLU A 111 10.91 0.98 -6.31
C GLU A 111 10.98 1.52 -4.87
N VAL A 112 11.77 0.83 -4.02
CA VAL A 112 11.97 1.23 -2.62
C VAL A 112 13.06 2.30 -2.53
N ASP A 113 12.66 3.51 -2.20
CA ASP A 113 13.50 4.70 -2.17
C ASP A 113 13.41 5.42 -0.82
N LEU A 114 14.56 5.92 -0.35
CA LEU A 114 14.66 6.69 0.88
C LEU A 114 14.52 8.18 0.54
N GLN A 115 13.49 8.83 1.07
CA GLN A 115 13.18 10.22 0.76
C GLN A 115 14.01 11.21 1.58
N TYR A 116 14.11 11.01 2.90
CA TYR A 116 14.97 11.81 3.77
C TYR A 116 15.34 11.11 5.07
N ILE A 117 16.38 11.63 5.73
CA ILE A 117 16.75 11.35 7.13
C ILE A 117 16.97 12.69 7.82
N GLN A 118 16.33 12.91 8.97
CA GLN A 118 16.44 14.12 9.77
C GLN A 118 16.72 13.76 11.23
N ALA A 119 17.66 14.48 11.87
CA ALA A 119 17.87 14.38 13.30
C ALA A 119 16.68 15.01 14.04
N THR A 120 16.17 14.33 15.06
CA THR A 120 15.06 14.78 15.89
C THR A 120 15.30 14.35 17.33
N VAL A 121 14.80 15.12 18.29
CA VAL A 121 14.86 14.75 19.70
C VAL A 121 13.48 14.28 20.11
N ILE A 122 13.38 13.02 20.50
CA ILE A 122 12.14 12.41 20.99
C ILE A 122 12.45 11.85 22.38
N ASP A 123 11.67 12.24 23.38
CA ASP A 123 11.85 11.82 24.77
C ASP A 123 13.28 12.07 25.30
N THR A 124 13.83 13.26 25.01
CA THR A 124 15.19 13.69 25.42
C THR A 124 16.31 12.84 24.80
N THR A 125 15.99 11.95 23.86
CA THR A 125 16.96 11.13 23.14
C THR A 125 17.05 11.58 21.69
N GLU A 126 18.27 11.82 21.20
CA GLU A 126 18.51 12.07 19.78
C GLU A 126 18.23 10.81 18.96
N ARG A 127 17.31 10.94 17.99
CA ARG A 127 16.96 9.90 17.03
C ARG A 127 16.96 10.47 15.63
N ARG A 128 16.86 9.59 14.65
CA ARG A 128 16.81 9.96 13.24
C ARG A 128 15.46 9.58 12.67
N LYS A 129 14.65 10.58 12.34
CA LYS A 129 13.40 10.41 11.61
C LYS A 129 13.73 10.14 10.15
N PHE A 130 13.05 9.18 9.55
CA PHE A 130 13.22 8.84 8.14
C PHE A 130 11.87 8.65 7.47
N GLU A 131 11.87 8.78 6.14
CA GLU A 131 10.73 8.50 5.29
C GLU A 131 11.17 7.66 4.09
N ILE A 132 10.48 6.54 3.87
CA ILE A 132 10.73 5.60 2.78
C ILE A 132 9.47 5.53 1.93
N HIS A 133 9.64 5.63 0.61
CA HIS A 133 8.59 5.44 -0.37
C HIS A 133 8.82 4.11 -1.07
N ALA A 134 7.75 3.38 -1.33
CA ALA A 134 7.78 2.13 -2.06
C ALA A 134 6.51 1.99 -2.89
N ARG A 135 6.59 1.27 -4.01
CA ARG A 135 5.42 0.86 -4.78
C ARG A 135 5.07 -0.58 -4.50
N LEU A 136 3.77 -0.85 -4.48
CA LEU A 136 3.27 -2.21 -4.38
C LEU A 136 3.21 -2.80 -5.78
N ARG A 137 3.86 -3.96 -5.96
CA ARG A 137 3.84 -4.66 -7.24
C ARG A 137 2.40 -5.08 -7.58
N PRO A 138 1.90 -4.77 -8.78
CA PRO A 138 0.52 -5.09 -9.17
C PRO A 138 0.31 -6.60 -9.30
N ASP A 139 1.36 -7.34 -9.67
CA ASP A 139 1.37 -8.80 -9.84
C ASP A 139 1.85 -9.54 -8.58
N ALA A 140 1.97 -8.85 -7.44
CA ALA A 140 2.38 -9.49 -6.19
C ALA A 140 1.32 -10.46 -5.66
N ASP A 141 1.71 -11.71 -5.54
CA ASP A 141 0.91 -12.74 -4.88
C ASP A 141 1.15 -12.71 -3.36
N ALA A 142 0.11 -12.38 -2.60
CA ALA A 142 0.14 -12.33 -1.15
C ALA A 142 0.28 -13.73 -0.51
N THR A 143 -0.05 -14.78 -1.26
CA THR A 143 0.00 -16.18 -0.78
C THR A 143 1.43 -16.66 -0.58
N LEU A 144 2.37 -16.16 -1.40
CA LEU A 144 3.79 -16.48 -1.31
C LEU A 144 4.42 -16.06 0.02
N VAL A 145 3.79 -15.11 0.71
CA VAL A 145 4.39 -14.42 1.84
C VAL A 145 3.71 -14.76 3.16
N ALA A 146 2.41 -15.05 3.15
CA ALA A 146 1.71 -15.55 4.35
C ALA A 146 2.23 -16.91 4.86
N MET A 147 3.02 -17.64 4.05
CA MET A 147 3.67 -18.90 4.45
C MET A 147 5.05 -18.70 5.11
N ALA A 148 5.61 -17.48 5.09
CA ALA A 148 6.73 -17.13 5.94
C ALA A 148 6.19 -17.03 7.37
N GLN A 149 6.35 -18.12 8.12
CA GLN A 149 5.86 -18.24 9.49
C GLN A 149 6.28 -17.01 10.30
N PRO A 150 5.42 -16.50 11.21
CA PRO A 150 5.87 -15.49 12.16
C PRO A 150 7.10 -16.05 12.86
N THR A 151 8.24 -15.37 12.70
CA THR A 151 9.46 -15.68 13.44
C THR A 151 9.05 -15.84 14.90
N ARG A 152 9.15 -17.07 15.40
CA ARG A 152 8.72 -17.40 16.75
C ARG A 152 9.39 -16.40 17.68
N LEU A 153 8.60 -15.73 18.52
CA LEU A 153 9.17 -14.99 19.63
C LEU A 153 9.92 -16.04 20.47
N ASN A 154 11.25 -16.05 20.38
CA ASN A 154 12.12 -17.07 20.99
C ASN A 154 11.68 -17.31 22.44
N GLY A 155 11.19 -18.52 22.74
CA GLY A 155 10.90 -18.97 24.10
C GLY A 155 9.43 -19.09 24.51
N LEU A 156 8.44 -18.79 23.64
CA LEU A 156 7.04 -19.10 23.95
C LEU A 156 6.71 -20.55 23.55
N PRO A 157 6.45 -21.46 24.51
CA PRO A 157 6.05 -22.82 24.21
C PRO A 157 4.74 -22.83 23.42
N THR A 158 4.64 -23.74 22.46
CA THR A 158 3.39 -23.95 21.72
C THR A 158 2.27 -24.44 22.64
N PRO A 159 0.99 -24.28 22.27
CA PRO A 159 -0.11 -24.91 22.99
C PRO A 159 0.02 -26.43 23.10
N ALA A 160 0.73 -27.06 22.15
CA ALA A 160 1.09 -28.47 22.20
C ALA A 160 2.16 -28.76 23.27
N GLU A 161 3.25 -27.97 23.30
CA GLU A 161 4.31 -28.09 24.32
C GLU A 161 3.81 -27.71 25.72
N MET A 162 2.91 -26.72 25.85
CA MET A 162 2.23 -26.40 27.11
C MET A 162 1.37 -27.57 27.61
N ARG A 163 0.80 -28.37 26.70
CA ARG A 163 0.00 -29.54 27.04
C ARG A 163 0.87 -30.69 27.54
N ASP A 164 2.07 -30.86 27.00
CA ASP A 164 3.06 -31.83 27.50
C ASP A 164 3.71 -31.39 28.82
N MET A 165 3.88 -30.07 29.06
CA MET A 165 4.40 -29.56 30.33
C MET A 165 3.41 -29.65 31.50
N VAL A 166 2.10 -29.72 31.24
CA VAL A 166 1.03 -29.88 32.25
C VAL A 166 0.52 -31.33 32.36
N GLY A 167 0.96 -32.23 31.47
CA GLY A 167 0.30 -33.52 31.20
C GLY A 167 1.05 -34.78 31.64
N GLY A 168 1.81 -34.74 32.73
CA GLY A 168 2.45 -35.92 33.30
C GLY A 168 1.58 -36.68 34.31
N ALA A 169 0.41 -37.22 33.91
CA ALA A 169 -0.23 -38.36 34.59
C ALA A 169 -1.51 -38.84 33.87
N GLY A 170 -1.52 -40.12 33.49
CA GLY A 170 -2.72 -40.96 33.54
C GLY A 170 -3.72 -40.80 32.41
N GLY A 171 -3.60 -41.66 31.39
CA GLY A 171 -4.67 -41.90 30.45
C GLY A 171 -5.92 -42.42 31.14
N VAL A 172 -7.06 -41.76 30.91
CA VAL A 172 -8.39 -42.35 31.02
C VAL A 172 -9.20 -41.83 29.84
N ALA A 173 -9.72 -42.75 29.04
CA ALA A 173 -10.54 -42.47 27.87
C ALA A 173 -11.79 -41.66 28.26
N PRO A 174 -12.20 -40.64 27.47
CA PRO A 174 -13.46 -39.95 27.71
C PRO A 174 -14.61 -40.80 27.18
N THR A 175 -15.40 -41.38 28.08
CA THR A 175 -16.78 -41.80 27.80
C THR A 175 -17.65 -40.57 27.52
N PRO A 176 -18.57 -40.61 26.55
CA PRO A 176 -19.46 -39.50 26.28
C PRO A 176 -20.52 -39.34 27.39
N PRO A 177 -20.74 -38.15 27.95
CA PRO A 177 -21.86 -37.91 28.84
C PRO A 177 -23.16 -37.82 28.03
N THR A 178 -24.05 -38.77 28.33
CA THR A 178 -25.46 -38.76 27.97
C THR A 178 -26.21 -37.78 28.87
N GLY A 179 -27.01 -36.91 28.26
CA GLY A 179 -28.25 -36.40 28.86
C GLY A 179 -28.15 -35.14 29.72
N GLY A 180 -28.90 -34.10 29.31
CA GLY A 180 -29.25 -32.99 30.19
C GLY A 180 -29.37 -31.66 29.47
N ILE A 181 -30.51 -31.42 28.82
CA ILE A 181 -30.95 -30.08 28.42
C ILE A 181 -31.40 -29.35 29.70
N PRO A 182 -30.86 -28.19 30.03
CA PRO A 182 -31.66 -27.16 30.68
C PRO A 182 -31.84 -25.96 29.76
N THR A 183 -33.10 -25.74 29.42
CA THR A 183 -33.65 -24.52 28.81
C THR A 183 -33.35 -23.31 29.71
N PRO A 184 -32.67 -22.25 29.23
CA PRO A 184 -32.67 -20.97 29.93
C PRO A 184 -33.92 -20.15 29.56
N ALA A 185 -34.65 -19.77 30.59
CA ALA A 185 -35.85 -18.93 30.57
C ALA A 185 -35.59 -17.51 30.02
N PRO A 186 -36.63 -16.81 29.52
CA PRO A 186 -36.49 -15.49 28.91
C PRO A 186 -36.53 -14.33 29.93
N ALA A 187 -35.64 -13.37 29.69
CA ALA A 187 -35.65 -11.92 30.02
C ALA A 187 -35.88 -11.48 31.49
N PRO A 188 -35.19 -10.39 31.89
CA PRO A 188 -35.92 -9.13 31.84
C PRO A 188 -35.13 -7.97 31.21
N ALA A 189 -35.93 -7.03 30.69
CA ALA A 189 -35.57 -5.74 30.13
C ALA A 189 -35.02 -4.76 31.19
N GLN A 190 -34.60 -3.59 30.68
CA GLN A 190 -34.20 -2.33 31.35
C GLN A 190 -32.66 -2.19 31.52
N ALA A 191 -32.02 -1.05 31.26
CA ALA A 191 -32.50 0.31 31.10
C ALA A 191 -31.62 1.10 30.12
N GLN A 192 -32.27 1.94 29.32
CA GLN A 192 -31.67 3.02 28.54
C GLN A 192 -31.22 4.12 29.50
N GLY A 193 -29.95 4.51 29.44
CA GLY A 193 -29.44 5.73 30.06
C GLY A 193 -29.53 6.90 29.08
N PRO A 194 -30.08 8.07 29.49
CA PRO A 194 -30.20 9.24 28.63
C PRO A 194 -28.86 9.98 28.50
N GLY A 195 -28.62 10.49 27.29
CA GLY A 195 -27.51 11.37 26.97
C GLY A 195 -27.64 12.74 27.64
N ALA A 196 -26.49 13.26 28.06
CA ALA A 196 -26.21 14.66 28.28
C ALA A 196 -25.10 15.02 27.27
N ALA A 197 -25.42 15.85 26.27
CA ALA A 197 -25.18 17.29 26.28
C ALA A 197 -23.67 17.58 26.31
N GLU A 198 -23.09 17.86 25.15
CA GLU A 198 -22.81 19.24 24.72
C GLU A 198 -21.83 19.94 25.66
N SER A 199 -20.57 20.02 25.23
CA SER A 199 -19.73 21.16 25.55
C SER A 199 -18.91 21.50 24.32
N GLU A 200 -19.44 22.45 23.56
CA GLU A 200 -18.66 23.37 22.75
C GLU A 200 -17.57 24.01 23.64
N GLY A 201 -16.35 24.06 23.12
CA GLY A 201 -15.19 24.65 23.76
C GLY A 201 -14.28 25.24 22.69
N ALA A 202 -14.34 26.56 22.59
CA ALA A 202 -13.78 27.47 21.61
C ALA A 202 -12.32 27.26 21.14
N PRO A 203 -11.97 27.79 19.95
CA PRO A 203 -10.59 27.84 19.45
C PRO A 203 -9.78 28.96 20.14
N ASP A 204 -8.73 28.58 20.86
CA ASP A 204 -7.69 29.48 21.37
C ASP A 204 -6.73 29.85 20.23
N GLN A 205 -7.03 30.96 19.56
CA GLN A 205 -6.11 31.65 18.65
C GLN A 205 -5.22 32.57 19.48
N GLY A 206 -3.97 32.19 19.68
CA GLY A 206 -3.05 33.09 20.36
C GLY A 206 -1.67 32.54 20.62
N ASN A 207 -0.89 32.23 19.57
CA ASN A 207 0.55 32.25 19.78
C ASN A 207 1.33 32.92 18.64
N LYS A 208 2.02 33.99 19.05
CA LYS A 208 3.04 34.75 18.32
C LYS A 208 4.19 33.85 17.88
N PRO A 209 4.87 34.23 16.80
CA PRO A 209 6.27 34.63 16.97
C PRO A 209 6.51 35.99 16.28
N ALA A 210 6.90 37.06 16.98
CA ALA A 210 8.23 37.31 17.54
C ALA A 210 9.35 37.17 16.49
N SER A 211 9.61 38.28 15.82
CA SER A 211 10.92 38.87 15.53
C SER A 211 11.96 38.12 14.68
N VAL A 212 12.26 38.78 13.56
CA VAL A 212 13.50 38.84 12.74
C VAL A 212 14.80 38.74 13.57
N PRO A 213 15.92 38.24 13.01
CA PRO A 213 16.85 39.08 12.22
C PRO A 213 17.32 38.39 10.92
N ASP A 214 17.29 39.05 9.76
CA ASP A 214 18.38 39.87 9.20
C ASP A 214 19.75 39.18 9.31
N VAL A 215 20.11 38.43 8.25
CA VAL A 215 21.45 37.87 8.07
C VAL A 215 22.06 38.55 6.85
N PRO A 216 23.24 39.18 7.01
CA PRO A 216 23.84 40.01 5.98
C PRO A 216 24.38 39.20 4.81
N GLU A 217 24.15 39.78 3.64
CA GLU A 217 24.91 39.66 2.40
C GLU A 217 26.42 39.56 2.67
N SER A 218 27.02 38.44 2.26
CA SER A 218 28.48 38.27 2.26
C SER A 218 29.01 38.33 0.82
N PRO A 219 29.99 39.20 0.54
CA PRO A 219 30.40 39.56 -0.82
C PRO A 219 31.35 38.55 -1.46
N ALA A 220 31.41 38.68 -2.78
CA ALA A 220 32.33 38.04 -3.72
C ALA A 220 33.79 37.89 -3.23
N ALA A 221 34.40 36.77 -3.60
CA ALA A 221 35.84 36.67 -3.77
C ALA A 221 36.16 36.13 -5.18
N PRO A 222 37.02 36.82 -5.96
CA PRO A 222 37.47 36.41 -7.27
C PRO A 222 38.82 35.67 -7.21
N GLY A 223 39.06 34.81 -8.21
CA GLY A 223 40.40 34.67 -8.80
C GLY A 223 41.32 33.57 -8.26
N GLY A 224 42.07 33.00 -9.20
CA GLY A 224 43.23 32.12 -8.97
C GLY A 224 42.94 30.68 -9.38
N GLY A 225 43.60 30.10 -10.36
CA GLY A 225 44.77 30.52 -11.10
C GLY A 225 45.20 29.37 -12.01
N MET A 226 45.85 29.76 -13.09
CA MET A 226 46.57 28.89 -14.03
C MET A 226 47.38 27.81 -13.30
N ARG A 227 47.33 26.58 -13.82
CA ARG A 227 48.50 25.79 -14.19
C ARG A 227 48.10 24.63 -15.08
#